data_AF-A0A173Z2R1-F1
#
_entry.id   AF-A0A173Z2R1-F1
#
_cell.length_a   1.000
_cell.length_b   1.000
_cell.length_c   1.000
_cell.angle_alpha   90.00
_cell.angle_beta   90.00
_cell.angle_gamma   90.00
#
_symmetry.space_group_name_H-M   'P 1'
#
loop_
_entity.id
_entity.type
_entity.pdbx_description
1 polymer ?
#
loop_
_entity_poly.entity_id
_entity_poly.type
_entity_poly.pdbx_seq_one_letter_code
_entity_poly.pdbx_strand_id
1 'polypeptide(L)'
;MEPWFQIIITIFSSVLASSGLWAYLSKRTENKDVKTEMLIGLAHDRIMYLGMSYIERGYITQDEYENLKVYLFEPYEKLGGNGSAKRIMQEVDKLPIHKFIQNKEDEHDET
;
A
#
# COMPACT_ATOMS: atom_id res chain seq x y z
N MET A 1 49.12 0.35 -19.15
CA MET A 1 47.68 0.08 -19.40
C MET A 1 47.55 -0.27 -20.86
N GLU A 2 47.05 -1.45 -21.18
CA GLU A 2 46.86 -1.85 -22.57
C GLU A 2 45.87 -0.89 -23.28
N PRO A 3 46.16 -0.39 -24.50
CA PRO A 3 45.34 0.62 -25.18
C PRO A 3 43.87 0.22 -25.36
N TRP A 4 43.59 -1.07 -25.58
CA TRP A 4 42.24 -1.58 -25.74
C TRP A 4 41.40 -1.49 -24.46
N PHE A 5 42.02 -1.56 -23.28
CA PHE A 5 41.35 -1.42 -21.98
C PHE A 5 40.87 0.02 -21.76
N GLN A 6 41.65 1.01 -22.19
CA GLN A 6 41.26 2.42 -22.13
C GLN A 6 40.07 2.72 -23.04
N ILE A 7 40.03 2.12 -24.24
CA ILE A 7 38.91 2.27 -25.17
C ILE A 7 37.62 1.74 -24.55
N ILE A 8 37.66 0.56 -23.92
CA ILE A 8 36.50 -0.03 -23.23
C ILE A 8 36.01 0.91 -22.11
N ILE A 9 36.89 1.36 -21.22
CA ILE A 9 36.53 2.28 -20.13
C ILE A 9 35.93 3.59 -20.68
N THR A 10 36.49 4.13 -21.76
CA THR A 10 36.01 5.39 -22.36
C THR A 10 34.60 5.22 -22.93
N ILE A 11 34.32 4.12 -23.62
CA ILE A 11 33.00 3.80 -24.14
C ILE A 11 31.99 3.65 -22.98
N PHE A 12 32.32 2.86 -21.95
CA PHE A 12 31.45 2.70 -20.78
C PHE A 12 31.21 4.02 -20.04
N SER A 13 32.26 4.84 -19.88
CA SER A 13 32.16 6.15 -19.22
C SER A 13 31.29 7.11 -20.02
N SER A 14 31.38 7.10 -21.36
CA SER A 14 30.52 7.94 -22.21
C SER A 14 29.05 7.56 -22.15
N VAL A 15 28.73 6.26 -22.05
CA VAL A 15 27.35 5.78 -21.89
C VAL A 15 26.80 6.14 -20.52
N LEU A 16 27.59 5.97 -19.46
CA LEU A 16 27.20 6.35 -18.09
C LEU A 16 27.11 7.87 -17.91
N ALA A 17 27.88 8.68 -18.65
CA ALA A 17 27.77 10.14 -18.62
C ALA A 17 26.65 10.67 -19.54
N SER A 18 25.98 9.81 -20.32
CA SER A 18 24.93 10.23 -21.23
C SER A 18 23.72 10.77 -20.45
N SER A 19 23.37 12.02 -20.73
CA SER A 19 22.18 12.68 -20.18
C SER A 19 20.88 11.93 -20.47
N GLY A 20 20.82 11.20 -21.60
CA GLY A 20 19.65 10.38 -21.95
C GLY A 20 19.48 9.17 -21.04
N LEU A 21 20.58 8.54 -20.62
CA LEU A 21 20.53 7.40 -19.68
C LEU A 21 20.05 7.86 -18.30
N TRP A 22 20.60 8.95 -17.77
CA TRP A 22 20.18 9.52 -16.48
C TRP A 22 18.75 10.06 -16.50
N ALA A 23 18.32 10.71 -17.58
CA ALA A 23 16.94 11.16 -17.72
C ALA A 23 15.95 9.98 -17.73
N TYR A 24 16.29 8.88 -18.40
CA TYR A 24 15.48 7.65 -18.39
C TYR A 24 15.44 6.99 -17.01
N LEU A 25 16.58 6.85 -16.33
CA LEU A 25 16.64 6.32 -14.97
C LEU A 25 15.83 7.19 -13.99
N SER A 26 16.03 8.51 -14.04
CA SER A 26 15.33 9.47 -13.17
C SER A 26 13.82 9.40 -13.40
N LYS A 27 13.36 9.41 -14.66
CA LYS A 27 11.96 9.27 -15.03
C LYS A 27 11.35 7.94 -14.55
N ARG A 28 12.11 6.84 -14.60
CA ARG A 28 11.62 5.53 -14.10
C ARG A 28 11.49 5.50 -12.58
N THR A 29 12.38 6.16 -11.86
CA THR A 29 12.31 6.30 -10.40
C THR A 29 11.16 7.22 -9.98
N GLU A 30 11.03 8.38 -10.62
CA GLU A 30 9.96 9.37 -10.37
C GLU A 30 8.56 8.78 -10.63
N ASN A 31 8.37 8.04 -11.73
CA ASN A 31 7.08 7.37 -11.98
C ASN A 31 6.73 6.29 -10.95
N LYS A 32 7.73 5.65 -10.33
CA LYS A 32 7.47 4.73 -9.22
C LYS A 32 7.04 5.50 -7.97
N ASP A 33 7.65 6.65 -7.74
CA ASP A 33 7.34 7.51 -6.61
C ASP A 33 5.88 8.01 -6.68
N VAL A 34 5.49 8.62 -7.81
CA VAL A 34 4.12 9.12 -8.02
C VAL A 34 3.06 8.01 -7.92
N LYS A 35 3.34 6.82 -8.44
CA LYS A 35 2.43 5.67 -8.32
C LYS A 35 2.30 5.21 -6.88
N THR A 36 3.41 5.15 -6.14
CA THR A 36 3.42 4.81 -4.72
C THR A 36 2.66 5.86 -3.92
N GLU A 37 2.88 7.14 -4.15
CA GLU A 37 2.14 8.24 -3.49
C GLU A 37 0.63 8.13 -3.74
N MET A 38 0.22 7.89 -4.99
CA MET A 38 -1.18 7.69 -5.33
C MET A 38 -1.78 6.45 -4.63
N LEU A 39 -1.04 5.34 -4.55
CA LEU A 39 -1.48 4.14 -3.85
C LEU A 39 -1.63 4.38 -2.33
N ILE A 40 -0.68 5.11 -1.73
CA ILE A 40 -0.77 5.53 -0.32
C ILE A 40 -1.99 6.43 -0.12
N GLY A 41 -2.25 7.37 -1.05
CA GLY A 41 -3.43 8.24 -1.01
C GLY A 41 -4.75 7.48 -1.08
N LEU A 42 -4.86 6.50 -1.98
CA LEU A 42 -6.05 5.64 -2.10
C LEU A 42 -6.25 4.76 -0.87
N ALA A 43 -5.18 4.17 -0.34
CA ALA A 43 -5.25 3.40 0.90
C ALA A 43 -5.67 4.30 2.07
N HIS A 44 -5.14 5.52 2.15
CA HIS A 44 -5.53 6.51 3.14
C HIS A 44 -7.03 6.81 3.08
N ASP A 45 -7.54 7.18 1.91
CA ASP A 45 -8.98 7.45 1.70
C ASP A 45 -9.84 6.26 2.15
N ARG A 46 -9.47 5.04 1.75
CA ARG A 46 -10.24 3.84 2.10
C ARG A 46 -10.23 3.56 3.60
N ILE A 47 -9.08 3.69 4.27
CA ILE A 47 -8.95 3.49 5.72
C ILE A 47 -9.78 4.53 6.46
N MET A 48 -9.74 5.80 6.03
CA MET A 48 -10.53 6.87 6.64
C MET A 48 -12.02 6.59 6.48
N TYR A 49 -12.49 6.28 5.27
CA TYR A 49 -13.89 6.00 4.99
C TYR A 49 -14.44 4.83 5.82
N LEU A 50 -13.75 3.68 5.80
CA LEU A 50 -14.19 2.49 6.53
C LEU A 50 -14.10 2.71 8.05
N GLY A 51 -12.97 3.24 8.52
CA GLY A 51 -12.76 3.47 9.94
C GLY A 51 -13.80 4.43 10.53
N MET A 52 -14.08 5.55 9.86
CA MET A 52 -15.14 6.48 10.28
C MET A 52 -16.51 5.79 10.29
N SER A 53 -16.86 5.05 9.25
CA SER A 53 -18.12 4.30 9.18
C SER A 53 -18.29 3.33 10.35
N TYR A 54 -17.24 2.59 10.72
CA TYR A 54 -17.31 1.65 11.84
C TYR A 54 -17.36 2.37 13.20
N ILE A 55 -16.63 3.48 13.35
CA ILE A 55 -16.68 4.31 14.56
C ILE A 55 -18.09 4.89 14.75
N GLU A 56 -18.69 5.44 13.70
CA GLU A 56 -20.06 5.97 13.72
C GLU A 56 -21.08 4.87 14.03
N ARG A 57 -20.88 3.67 13.47
CA ARG A 57 -21.72 2.49 13.74
C ARG A 57 -21.55 1.97 15.18
N GLY A 58 -20.43 2.26 15.83
CA GLY A 58 -20.14 1.88 17.22
C GLY A 58 -19.74 0.41 17.42
N TYR A 59 -19.55 -0.36 16.34
CA TYR A 59 -19.04 -1.72 16.39
C TYR A 59 -18.40 -2.11 15.06
N ILE A 60 -17.55 -3.14 15.10
CA ILE A 60 -16.91 -3.74 13.92
C ILE A 60 -17.04 -5.25 13.97
N THR A 61 -17.17 -5.92 12.82
CA THR A 61 -17.12 -7.38 12.79
C THR A 61 -15.69 -7.88 12.71
N GLN A 62 -15.47 -9.16 13.04
CA GLN A 62 -14.13 -9.73 12.99
C GLN A 62 -13.50 -9.63 11.58
N ASP A 63 -14.27 -9.95 10.54
CA ASP A 63 -13.79 -9.92 9.16
C ASP A 63 -13.53 -8.48 8.67
N GLU A 64 -14.39 -7.53 9.05
CA GLU A 64 -14.19 -6.12 8.74
C GLU A 64 -12.93 -5.56 9.43
N TYR A 65 -12.69 -5.96 10.67
CA TYR A 65 -11.50 -5.56 11.43
C TYR A 65 -10.23 -6.12 10.80
N GLU A 66 -10.23 -7.41 10.43
CA GLU A 66 -9.10 -8.02 9.73
C GLU A 66 -8.83 -7.32 8.40
N ASN A 67 -9.87 -7.10 7.59
CA ASN A 67 -9.78 -6.39 6.32
C ASN A 67 -9.19 -4.98 6.48
N LEU A 68 -9.67 -4.21 7.48
CA LEU A 68 -9.20 -2.86 7.70
C LEU A 68 -7.77 -2.82 8.27
N LYS A 69 -7.46 -3.66 9.25
CA LYS A 69 -6.16 -3.64 9.94
C LYS A 69 -5.06 -4.31 9.13
N VAL A 70 -5.25 -5.58 8.78
CA VAL A 70 -4.21 -6.45 8.21
C VAL A 70 -4.02 -6.14 6.73
N TYR A 71 -5.10 -5.97 5.97
CA TYR A 71 -5.00 -5.82 4.51
C TYR A 71 -4.88 -4.37 4.04
N LEU A 72 -5.34 -3.39 4.83
CA LEU A 72 -5.25 -1.97 4.46
C LEU A 72 -4.24 -1.21 5.32
N PHE A 73 -4.43 -1.16 6.64
CA PHE A 73 -3.65 -0.28 7.51
C PHE A 73 -2.19 -0.68 7.66
N GLU A 74 -1.87 -1.95 7.92
CA GLU A 74 -0.47 -2.39 8.10
C GLU A 74 0.41 -2.19 6.86
N PRO A 75 -0.03 -2.56 5.64
CA PRO A 75 0.73 -2.26 4.42
C PRO A 75 0.88 -0.76 4.20
N TYR A 76 -0.18 0.01 4.44
CA TYR A 76 -0.15 1.46 4.37
C TYR A 76 0.86 2.09 5.34
N GLU A 77 0.92 1.64 6.60
CA GLU A 77 1.88 2.15 7.58
C GLU A 77 3.33 1.85 7.14
N LYS A 78 3.59 0.65 6.62
CA LYS A 78 4.91 0.25 6.08
C LYS A 78 5.34 1.09 4.87
N LEU A 79 4.39 1.60 4.08
CA LEU A 79 4.64 2.46 2.92
C LEU A 79 4.86 3.94 3.30
N GLY A 80 4.91 4.30 4.58
CA GLY A 80 5.09 5.68 5.03
C GLY A 80 3.77 6.41 5.32
N GLY A 81 2.74 5.66 5.70
CA GLY A 81 1.42 6.19 6.05
C GLY A 81 1.43 7.34 7.08
N ASN A 82 0.42 8.19 7.01
CA ASN A 82 0.27 9.38 7.85
C ASN A 82 -0.34 9.11 9.24
N GLY A 83 -0.17 10.09 10.15
CA GLY A 83 -0.69 10.03 11.52
C GLY A 83 -2.21 10.12 11.66
N SER A 84 -2.94 10.62 10.65
CA SER A 84 -4.42 10.65 10.66
C SER A 84 -5.03 9.26 10.60
N ALA A 85 -4.58 8.41 9.66
CA ALA A 85 -5.07 7.04 9.56
C ALA A 85 -4.73 6.22 10.82
N LYS A 86 -3.57 6.48 11.43
CA LYS A 86 -3.19 5.85 12.71
C LYS A 86 -4.16 6.19 13.84
N ARG A 87 -4.58 7.45 13.94
CA ARG A 87 -5.60 7.86 14.93
C ARG A 87 -6.94 7.17 14.69
N ILE A 88 -7.38 7.09 13.43
CA ILE A 88 -8.62 6.37 13.09
C ILE A 88 -8.52 4.89 13.49
N MET A 89 -7.41 4.22 13.17
CA MET A 89 -7.22 2.81 13.55
C MET A 89 -7.25 2.62 15.07
N GLN A 90 -6.68 3.55 15.85
CA GLN A 90 -6.73 3.52 17.31
C GLN A 90 -8.15 3.66 17.87
N GLU A 91 -9.02 4.44 17.22
CA GLU A 91 -10.42 4.53 17.62
C GLU A 91 -11.19 3.26 17.22
N VAL A 92 -10.91 2.70 16.04
CA VAL A 92 -11.48 1.41 15.60
C VAL A 92 -11.07 0.28 16.55
N ASP A 93 -9.82 0.25 17.03
CA ASP A 93 -9.31 -0.75 17.98
C ASP A 93 -10.07 -0.78 19.31
N LYS A 94 -10.82 0.29 19.65
CA LYS A 94 -11.65 0.35 20.86
C LYS A 94 -13.06 -0.19 20.66
N LEU A 95 -13.47 -0.46 19.42
CA LEU A 95 -14.84 -0.89 19.11
C LEU A 95 -15.09 -2.35 19.54
N PRO A 96 -16.31 -2.68 19.98
CA PRO A 96 -16.70 -4.06 20.26
C PRO A 96 -16.70 -4.90 18.98
N ILE A 97 -16.04 -6.06 19.02
CA ILE A 97 -15.95 -6.99 17.89
C ILE A 97 -17.12 -7.97 17.90
N HIS A 98 -17.93 -7.93 16.85
CA HIS A 98 -19.03 -8.88 16.64
C HIS A 98 -18.57 -10.02 15.73
N LYS A 99 -18.80 -11.28 16.16
CA LYS A 99 -18.59 -12.44 15.29
C LYS A 99 -19.81 -12.59 14.39
N PHE A 100 -19.61 -12.62 13.08
CA PHE A 100 -20.66 -13.10 12.17
C PHE A 100 -20.86 -14.59 12.47
N ILE A 101 -21.99 -14.95 13.06
CA ILE A 101 -22.43 -16.35 13.10
C ILE A 101 -23.04 -16.60 11.73
N GLN A 102 -22.33 -17.29 10.84
CA GLN A 102 -22.94 -17.88 9.65
C GLN A 102 -23.98 -18.90 10.14
N ASN A 103 -25.25 -18.52 10.15
CA ASN A 103 -26.32 -19.50 10.29
C ASN A 103 -26.31 -20.34 9.02
N LYS A 104 -26.22 -21.66 9.22
CA LYS A 104 -26.34 -22.72 8.21
C LYS A 104 -27.49 -22.44 7.25
N GLU A 105 -27.20 -22.18 5.98
CA GLU A 105 -28.16 -22.28 4.87
C GLU A 105 -27.60 -23.16 3.73
N ASP A 106 -26.88 -24.23 4.08
CA ASP A 106 -26.45 -25.28 3.15
C ASP A 106 -27.28 -26.58 3.31
N GLU A 107 -28.55 -26.50 3.73
CA GLU A 107 -29.38 -27.71 3.98
C GLU A 107 -30.70 -27.78 3.18
N HIS A 108 -30.87 -26.97 2.14
CA HIS A 108 -32.03 -27.12 1.23
C HIS A 108 -31.66 -26.83 -0.23
N ASP A 109 -31.03 -27.78 -0.91
CA ASP A 109 -31.35 -28.07 -2.32
C ASP A 109 -30.70 -29.36 -2.84
N GLU A 110 -30.98 -30.51 -2.21
CA GLU A 110 -30.90 -31.82 -2.89
C GLU A 110 -32.02 -32.74 -2.37
N THR A 111 -33.23 -32.56 -2.92
CA THR A 111 -34.30 -33.57 -2.95
C THR A 111 -34.69 -33.88 -4.38
#